data_AF-A0A7X6FCM4-F1
#
_entry.id   AF-A0A7X6FCM4-F1
#
_cell.length_a   1.000
_cell.length_b   1.000
_cell.length_c   1.000
_cell.angle_alpha   90.00
_cell.angle_beta   90.00
_cell.angle_gamma   90.00
#
_symmetry.space_group_name_H-M   'P 1'
#
loop_
_entity.id
_entity.type
_entity.pdbx_description
1 polymer ?
#
loop_
_entity_poly.entity_id
_entity_poly.type
_entity_poly.pdbx_seq_one_letter_code
_entity_poly.pdbx_strand_id
1 'polypeptide(L)' 'MPTAQVELLHKFLERIDGRLSQTARTKEFTALDDVDVERIEALDADAFEQDRA' A
#
# COMPACT_ATOMS: atom_id res chain seq x y z
N MET A 1 12.32 1.22 8.17
CA MET A 1 11.42 1.80 7.15
C MET A 1 11.09 3.24 7.49
N PRO A 2 10.90 4.11 6.48
CA PRO A 2 10.31 5.43 6.68
C PRO A 2 8.83 5.29 7.06
N THR A 3 8.51 5.40 8.35
CA THR A 3 7.15 5.21 8.90
C THR A 3 6.11 6.10 8.22
N ALA A 4 6.47 7.33 7.86
CA ALA A 4 5.57 8.27 7.19
C ALA A 4 5.13 7.82 5.79
N GLN A 5 5.98 7.10 5.04
CA GLN A 5 5.64 6.56 3.72
C GLN A 5 4.66 5.38 3.83
N VAL A 6 4.83 4.55 4.86
CA VAL A 6 3.94 3.41 5.14
C VAL A 6 2.53 3.88 5.51
N GLU A 7 2.41 4.88 6.38
CA GLU A 7 1.11 5.46 6.75
C GLU A 7 0.42 6.14 5.56
N LEU A 8 1.19 6.78 4.68
CA LEU A 8 0.66 7.41 3.48
C LEU A 8 0.21 6.36 2.45
N LEU A 9 0.92 5.23 2.36
CA LEU A 9 0.56 4.11 1.52
C LEU A 9 -0.77 3.49 1.96
N HIS A 10 -0.94 3.18 3.24
CA HIS A 10 -2.21 2.65 3.76
C HIS A 10 -3.39 3.54 3.41
N LYS A 11 -3.31 4.84 3.72
CA LYS A 11 -4.37 5.80 3.38
C LYS A 11 -4.64 5.91 1.88
N PHE A 12 -3.63 5.65 1.05
CA PHE A 12 -3.78 5.67 -0.39
C PHE A 12 -4.49 4.40 -0.88
N LEU A 13 -4.13 3.23 -0.35
CA LEU A 13 -4.76 1.94 -0.64
C LEU A 13 -6.24 1.93 -0.25
N GLU A 14 -6.59 2.49 0.92
CA GLU A 14 -7.98 2.68 1.37
C GLU A 14 -8.81 3.53 0.38
N ARG A 15 -8.19 4.45 -0.35
CA ARG A 15 -8.88 5.34 -1.31
C ARG A 15 -9.03 4.75 -2.71
N ILE A 16 -8.24 3.73 -3.06
CA ILE A 16 -8.17 3.16 -4.41
C ILE A 16 -8.61 1.69 -4.47
N ASP A 17 -9.21 1.16 -3.39
CA ASP A 17 -9.58 -0.25 -3.26
C ASP A 17 -8.37 -1.20 -3.40
N GLY A 18 -7.24 -0.86 -2.75
CA GLY A 18 -6.28 -1.88 -2.31
C GLY A 18 -5.10 -2.24 -3.23
N ARG A 19 -4.85 -1.55 -4.35
CA ARG A 19 -3.58 -1.76 -5.11
C ARG A 19 -2.94 -0.51 -5.68
N LEU A 20 -1.63 -0.37 -5.46
CA LEU A 20 -0.85 0.65 -6.12
C LEU A 20 -0.68 0.35 -7.61
N SER A 21 -0.71 1.43 -8.40
CA SER A 21 -0.20 1.37 -9.76
C SER A 21 1.33 1.37 -9.77
N GLN A 22 1.94 0.73 -10.77
CA GLN A 22 3.39 0.69 -10.95
C GLN A 22 4.01 2.10 -11.06
N THR A 23 3.25 3.07 -11.58
CA THR A 23 3.63 4.49 -11.63
C THR A 23 3.66 5.12 -10.23
N ALA A 24 2.67 4.87 -9.39
CA ALA A 24 2.64 5.40 -8.02
C ALA A 24 3.78 4.80 -7.18
N ARG A 25 4.04 3.50 -7.35
CA ARG A 25 5.17 2.80 -6.72
C ARG A 25 6.51 3.46 -7.03
N THR A 26 6.75 3.78 -8.31
CA THR A 26 8.03 4.33 -8.78
C THR A 26 8.16 5.86 -8.64
N LYS A 27 7.07 6.60 -8.50
CA LYS A 27 7.09 8.08 -8.35
C LYS A 27 6.86 8.57 -6.94
N GLU A 28 5.83 8.08 -6.27
CA GLU A 28 5.42 8.56 -4.93
C GLU A 28 6.03 7.72 -3.82
N PHE A 29 6.13 6.41 -4.04
CA PHE A 29 6.59 5.44 -3.04
C PHE A 29 7.98 4.87 -3.32
N THR A 30 8.82 5.58 -4.09
CA THR A 30 10.19 5.12 -4.43
C THR A 30 11.11 4.95 -3.21
N ALA A 31 10.73 5.48 -2.05
CA ALA A 31 11.46 5.31 -0.80
C ALA A 31 11.07 4.03 -0.05
N LEU A 32 10.03 3.32 -0.51
CA LEU A 32 9.67 1.99 -0.05
C LEU A 32 10.32 0.97 -0.98
N ASP A 33 10.86 -0.10 -0.40
CA ASP A 33 11.37 -1.22 -1.16
C ASP A 33 10.20 -2.03 -1.76
N ASP A 34 10.43 -2.72 -2.86
CA ASP A 34 9.41 -3.52 -3.50
C ASP A 34 8.84 -4.58 -2.55
N VAL A 35 9.69 -5.16 -1.69
CA VAL A 35 9.28 -6.13 -0.67
C VAL A 35 8.32 -5.52 0.35
N ASP A 36 8.56 -4.26 0.73
CA ASP A 36 7.77 -3.57 1.73
C ASP A 36 6.41 -3.18 1.17
N VAL A 37 6.38 -2.70 -0.08
CA VAL A 37 5.13 -2.40 -0.77
C VAL A 37 4.27 -3.65 -0.93
N GLU A 38 4.85 -4.76 -1.36
CA GLU A 38 4.12 -6.02 -1.58
C GLU A 38 3.53 -6.56 -0.26
N ARG A 39 4.26 -6.40 0.85
CA ARG A 39 3.76 -6.77 2.18
C ARG A 39 2.60 -5.90 2.64
N ILE A 40 2.67 -4.59 2.39
CA ILE A 40 1.61 -3.64 2.76
C ILE A 40 0.37 -3.89 1.90
N GLU A 41 0.53 -4.08 0.58
CA GLU A 41 -0.57 -4.43 -0.31
C GLU A 41 -1.26 -5.74 0.09
N ALA A 42 -0.51 -6.75 0.53
CA ALA A 42 -1.08 -8.01 1.02
C ALA A 42 -1.86 -7.84 2.32
N LEU A 43 -1.37 -7.03 3.26
CA LEU A 43 -2.05 -6.74 4.52
C LEU A 43 -3.34 -5.92 4.30
N ASP A 44 -3.30 -4.95 3.40
CA ASP A 44 -4.45 -4.11 3.06
C ASP A 44 -5.51 -4.93 2.31
N ALA A 45 -5.11 -5.83 1.40
CA ALA A 45 -6.02 -6.73 0.71
C ALA A 45 -6.73 -7.70 1.67
N ASP A 46 -6.01 -8.30 2.63
CA ASP A 46 -6.61 -9.19 3.63
C ASP A 46 -7.60 -8.43 4.54
N ALA A 47 -7.25 -7.21 4.96
CA ALA A 47 -8.13 -6.34 5.74
C ALA A 47 -9.38 -5.91 4.94
N PHE A 48 -9.21 -5.60 3.66
CA PHE A 48 -10.30 -5.22 2.76
C PHE A 48 -11.25 -6.39 2.47
N GLU A 49 -10.72 -7.61 2.30
CA GLU A 49 -11.53 -8.82 2.18
C GLU A 49 -12.30 -9.14 3.48
N GLN A 50 -11.73 -8.85 4.65
CA GLN A 50 -12.38 -9.03 5.94
C GLN A 50 -13.49 -8.00 6.21
N ASP A 51 -13.36 -6.74 5.78
CA ASP A 51 -14.40 -5.71 5.97
C ASP A 51 -15.67 -5.98 5.13
N ARG A 52 -15.54 -6.75 4.05
CA ARG A 52 -16.62 -7.08 3.12
C ARG A 52 -17.32 -8.42 3.38
N ALA A 53 -16.82 -9.23 4.32
CA ALA A 53 -17.30 -10.57 4.65
C ALA A 53 -18.40 -10.55 5.74
#